data_AF-A0A6L5EIG6-F1
#
_entry.id   AF-A0A6L5EIG6-F1
#
_cell.length_a   1.000
_cell.length_b   1.000
_cell.length_c   1.000
_cell.angle_alpha   90.00
_cell.angle_beta   90.00
_cell.angle_gamma   90.00
#
_symmetry.space_group_name_H-M   'P 1'
#
loop_
_entity.id
_entity.type
_entity.pdbx_description
1 polymer ?
#
loop_
_entity_poly.entity_id
_entity_poly.type
_entity_poly.pdbx_seq_one_letter_code
_entity_poly.pdbx_strand_id
1 'polypeptide(L)'
;MSAGNFFLYLNHDDHTDMRALATIESVSRPLRGEFIRTASVAGAVLYRIDIRLPAMLVAMFVGTIKVSQFSGILALLRGTGGANTSGEGEAYPWTPGRYTGPSQRRRLTLQLDDDASASLVIPLLDDASDRQRITLLRSLMIAGCVLHELEPRFPRLLSSMPEPPVTLDALQQLATGLLKESLINIPDSGQREASQQEEGRGTESHPGSDTSVARKNMKKFF
;
A
#
# COMPACT_ATOMS: atom_id res chain seq x y z
N MET A 1 -11.24 -26.38 12.11
CA MET A 1 -9.92 -26.61 12.75
C MET A 1 -9.41 -25.23 13.13
N SER A 2 -8.84 -25.04 14.33
CA SER A 2 -8.98 -23.81 15.11
C SER A 2 -8.51 -22.51 14.46
N ALA A 3 -9.43 -21.53 14.41
CA ALA A 3 -9.13 -20.10 14.41
C ALA A 3 -8.03 -19.78 15.45
N GLY A 4 -7.06 -18.96 15.07
CA GLY A 4 -5.84 -18.74 15.86
C GLY A 4 -5.57 -17.26 16.11
N ASN A 5 -5.28 -16.92 17.36
CA ASN A 5 -4.74 -15.61 17.74
C ASN A 5 -3.21 -15.69 17.74
N PHE A 6 -2.57 -14.94 16.86
CA PHE A 6 -1.11 -14.86 16.77
C PHE A 6 -0.63 -13.48 17.17
N PHE A 7 0.57 -13.41 17.74
CA PHE A 7 1.21 -12.16 18.14
C PHE A 7 2.49 -11.94 17.36
N LEU A 8 2.69 -10.70 16.92
CA LEU A 8 3.94 -10.25 16.32
C LEU A 8 4.38 -8.93 16.94
N TYR A 9 5.68 -8.65 16.86
CA TYR A 9 6.29 -7.47 17.47
C TYR A 9 7.02 -6.67 16.41
N LEU A 10 6.74 -5.37 16.37
CA LEU A 10 7.48 -4.40 15.56
C LEU A 10 8.37 -3.55 16.48
N ASN A 11 9.65 -3.43 16.14
CA ASN A 11 10.63 -2.68 16.90
C ASN A 11 10.71 -1.24 16.36
N HIS A 12 10.65 -0.23 17.23
CA HIS A 12 10.81 1.15 16.78
C HIS A 12 12.24 1.49 16.33
N ASP A 13 13.23 0.66 16.68
CA ASP A 13 14.62 0.82 16.27
C ASP A 13 14.88 0.32 14.83
N ASP A 14 14.00 -0.52 14.28
CA ASP A 14 14.10 -0.98 12.89
C ASP A 14 13.25 -0.08 11.99
N HIS A 15 13.91 0.59 11.05
CA HIS A 15 13.26 1.43 10.03
C HIS A 15 12.15 0.70 9.26
N THR A 16 12.34 -0.59 8.99
CA THR A 16 11.38 -1.44 8.27
C THR A 16 10.10 -1.62 9.07
N ASP A 17 10.26 -1.86 10.37
CA ASP A 17 9.16 -2.03 11.31
C ASP A 17 8.39 -0.74 11.51
N MET A 18 9.11 0.38 11.64
CA MET A 18 8.52 1.71 11.74
C MET A 18 7.73 2.08 10.50
N ARG A 19 8.23 1.71 9.31
CA ARG A 19 7.51 1.93 8.07
C ARG A 19 6.24 1.09 7.99
N ALA A 20 6.33 -0.21 8.26
CA ALA A 20 5.15 -1.08 8.28
C ALA A 20 4.11 -0.58 9.29
N LEU A 21 4.57 -0.10 10.45
CA LEU A 21 3.72 0.52 11.45
C LEU A 21 3.05 1.79 10.91
N ALA A 22 3.77 2.67 10.21
CA ALA A 22 3.20 3.84 9.55
C ALA A 22 2.15 3.45 8.47
N THR A 23 2.42 2.40 7.68
CA THR A 23 1.45 1.86 6.70
C THR A 23 0.18 1.39 7.41
N ILE A 24 0.30 0.63 8.50
CA ILE A 24 -0.85 0.20 9.31
C ILE A 24 -1.59 1.40 9.91
N GLU A 25 -0.87 2.43 10.35
CA GLU A 25 -1.47 3.61 10.96
C GLU A 25 -2.20 4.51 9.97
N SER A 26 -1.79 4.51 8.70
CA SER A 26 -2.51 5.18 7.61
C SER A 26 -3.92 4.60 7.40
N VAL A 27 -4.12 3.33 7.74
CA VAL A 27 -5.44 2.69 7.69
C VAL A 27 -6.28 3.11 8.90
N SER A 28 -7.57 3.35 8.66
CA SER A 28 -8.52 3.73 9.70
C SER A 28 -8.54 2.69 10.82
N ARG A 29 -8.56 3.16 12.08
CA ARG A 29 -8.53 2.31 13.29
C ARG A 29 -9.45 1.07 13.23
N PRO A 30 -10.72 1.15 12.82
CA PRO A 30 -11.60 -0.03 12.78
C PRO A 30 -11.18 -1.08 11.75
N LEU A 31 -10.46 -0.68 10.69
CA LEU A 31 -10.06 -1.58 9.61
C LEU A 31 -8.64 -2.17 9.79
N ARG A 32 -7.91 -1.77 10.83
CA ARG A 32 -6.52 -2.21 11.05
C ARG A 32 -6.40 -3.70 11.30
N GLY A 33 -7.36 -4.31 12.01
CA GLY A 33 -7.37 -5.76 12.23
C GLY A 33 -7.46 -6.53 10.92
N GLU A 34 -8.42 -6.15 10.07
CA GLU A 34 -8.60 -6.76 8.75
C GLU A 34 -7.41 -6.48 7.82
N PHE A 35 -6.82 -5.28 7.90
CA PHE A 35 -5.62 -4.96 7.14
C PHE A 35 -4.44 -5.85 7.55
N ILE A 36 -4.17 -6.03 8.84
CA ILE A 36 -3.10 -6.90 9.34
C ILE A 36 -3.33 -8.34 8.86
N ARG A 37 -4.58 -8.81 8.90
CA ARG A 37 -4.99 -10.11 8.37
C ARG A 37 -4.71 -10.23 6.88
N THR A 38 -5.26 -9.33 6.07
CA THR A 38 -5.05 -9.27 4.62
C THR A 38 -3.57 -9.23 4.26
N ALA A 39 -2.78 -8.37 4.91
CA ALA A 39 -1.36 -8.23 4.66
C ALA A 39 -0.59 -9.52 4.98
N SER A 40 -0.91 -10.17 6.10
CA SER A 40 -0.28 -11.43 6.50
C SER A 40 -0.61 -12.58 5.53
N VAL A 41 -1.85 -12.63 5.04
CA VAL A 41 -2.32 -13.64 4.08
C VAL A 41 -1.68 -13.42 2.71
N ALA A 42 -1.61 -12.17 2.23
CA ALA A 42 -0.89 -11.82 1.01
C ALA A 42 0.59 -12.20 1.11
N GLY A 43 1.23 -11.91 2.25
CA GLY A 43 2.60 -12.34 2.52
C GLY A 43 2.76 -13.87 2.49
N ALA A 44 1.80 -14.63 3.03
CA ALA A 44 1.80 -16.08 2.98
C ALA A 44 1.68 -16.62 1.54
N VAL A 45 0.86 -15.99 0.69
CA VAL A 45 0.81 -16.31 -0.74
C VAL A 45 2.18 -16.12 -1.38
N LEU A 46 2.86 -14.99 -1.10
CA LEU A 46 4.21 -14.74 -1.61
C LEU A 46 5.22 -15.79 -1.14
N TYR A 47 5.16 -16.19 0.13
CA TYR A 47 6.03 -17.22 0.70
C TYR A 47 5.86 -18.58 0.02
N ARG A 48 4.61 -18.93 -0.34
CA ARG A 48 4.31 -20.20 -1.03
C ARG A 48 4.79 -20.22 -2.48
N ILE A 49 4.84 -19.05 -3.13
CA ILE A 49 5.44 -18.91 -4.47
C ILE A 49 6.96 -19.07 -4.39
N ASP A 50 7.60 -18.34 -3.48
CA ASP A 50 9.03 -18.47 -3.18
C ASP A 50 9.30 -18.07 -1.73
N ILE A 51 9.91 -18.99 -0.98
CA ILE A 51 10.24 -18.83 0.45
C ILE A 51 11.08 -17.57 0.75
N ARG A 52 11.88 -17.11 -0.23
CA ARG A 52 12.78 -15.96 -0.10
C ARG A 52 12.09 -14.63 -0.36
N LEU A 53 10.96 -14.63 -1.06
CA LEU A 53 10.32 -13.42 -1.56
C LEU A 53 9.87 -12.47 -0.44
N PRO A 54 9.19 -12.92 0.64
CA PRO A 54 8.83 -12.02 1.74
C PRO A 54 10.06 -11.35 2.38
N ALA A 55 11.13 -12.11 2.62
CA ALA A 55 12.35 -11.58 3.21
C ALA A 55 13.06 -10.57 2.29
N MET A 56 13.09 -10.82 0.98
CA MET A 56 13.63 -9.87 -0.01
C MET A 56 12.81 -8.58 -0.06
N LEU A 57 11.47 -8.67 0.00
CA LEU A 57 10.62 -7.48 0.05
C LEU A 57 10.84 -6.67 1.33
N VAL A 58 10.95 -7.33 2.47
CA VAL A 58 11.31 -6.70 3.75
C VAL A 58 12.64 -5.97 3.65
N ALA A 59 13.67 -6.62 3.09
CA ALA A 59 15.00 -6.03 2.94
C ALA A 59 15.03 -4.83 1.99
N MET A 60 14.13 -4.78 1.01
CA MET A 60 13.99 -3.68 0.05
C MET A 60 13.00 -2.60 0.49
N PHE A 61 12.38 -2.76 1.66
CA PHE A 61 11.40 -1.82 2.19
C PHE A 61 12.04 -0.58 2.84
N VAL A 62 13.08 -0.06 2.18
CA VAL A 62 13.88 1.11 2.56
C VAL A 62 13.51 2.25 1.61
N GLY A 63 12.34 2.86 1.81
CA GLY A 63 11.80 3.83 0.84
C GLY A 63 10.56 3.29 0.12
N THR A 64 10.04 4.06 -0.82
CA THR A 64 8.89 3.63 -1.64
C THR A 64 9.35 2.53 -2.59
N ILE A 65 8.68 1.38 -2.55
CA ILE A 65 8.95 0.32 -3.53
C ILE A 65 8.35 0.73 -4.87
N LYS A 66 9.19 0.83 -5.90
CA LYS A 66 8.73 1.09 -7.27
C LYS A 66 8.36 -0.24 -7.95
N VAL A 67 7.46 -0.18 -8.93
CA VAL A 67 7.07 -1.32 -9.78
C VAL A 67 8.28 -2.00 -10.42
N SER A 68 9.27 -1.22 -10.85
CA SER A 68 10.50 -1.71 -11.45
C SER A 68 11.34 -2.51 -10.46
N GLN A 69 11.40 -2.08 -9.19
CA GLN A 69 12.11 -2.79 -8.13
C GLN A 69 11.41 -4.11 -7.81
N PHE A 70 10.08 -4.09 -7.66
CA PHE A 70 9.30 -5.32 -7.45
C PHE A 70 9.52 -6.32 -8.61
N SER A 71 9.44 -5.85 -9.85
CA SER A 71 9.68 -6.69 -11.05
C SER A 71 11.12 -7.20 -11.12
N GLY A 72 12.08 -6.38 -10.68
CA GLY A 72 13.50 -6.75 -10.57
C GLY A 72 13.73 -7.86 -9.57
N ILE A 73 13.09 -7.81 -8.39
CA ILE A 73 13.14 -8.90 -7.38
C ILE A 73 12.59 -10.19 -7.98
N LEU A 74 11.45 -10.14 -8.66
CA LEU A 74 10.88 -11.33 -9.30
C LEU A 74 11.80 -11.87 -10.41
N ALA A 75 12.44 -11.01 -11.21
CA ALA A 75 13.41 -11.43 -12.23
C ALA A 75 14.68 -12.04 -11.63
N LEU A 76 15.17 -11.50 -10.51
CA LEU A 76 16.32 -12.04 -9.78
C LEU A 76 16.02 -13.44 -9.24
N LEU A 77 14.84 -13.64 -8.64
CA LEU A 77 14.42 -14.94 -8.12
C LEU A 77 14.25 -16.00 -9.20
N ARG A 78 13.83 -15.59 -10.41
CA ARG A 78 13.77 -16.45 -11.60
C ARG A 78 15.13 -16.80 -12.20
N GLY A 79 16.19 -16.05 -11.85
CA GLY A 79 17.48 -16.14 -12.54
C GLY A 79 17.48 -15.52 -13.94
N THR A 80 16.47 -14.70 -14.28
CA THR A 80 16.33 -14.04 -15.60
C THR A 80 16.75 -12.57 -15.56
N GLY A 81 17.27 -12.09 -14.43
CA GLY A 81 17.67 -10.70 -14.25
C GLY A 81 18.98 -10.38 -14.96
N GLY A 82 18.91 -9.67 -16.09
CA GLY A 82 19.98 -8.78 -16.50
C GLY A 82 20.08 -7.62 -15.50
N ALA A 83 21.29 -7.20 -15.15
CA ALA A 83 21.56 -6.10 -14.24
C ALA A 83 21.10 -4.76 -14.87
N ASN A 84 19.81 -4.49 -14.85
CA ASN A 84 19.27 -3.21 -15.27
C ASN A 84 19.42 -2.22 -14.10
N THR A 85 20.66 -1.92 -13.74
CA THR A 85 21.02 -0.84 -12.81
C THR A 85 20.89 0.49 -13.55
N SER A 86 19.69 0.82 -14.03
CA SER A 86 19.40 2.09 -14.72
C SER A 86 18.26 2.88 -14.07
N GLY A 87 17.77 2.42 -12.92
CA GLY A 87 17.14 3.31 -11.96
C GLY A 87 18.21 3.71 -10.96
N GLU A 88 18.69 4.95 -11.02
CA GLU A 88 19.30 5.56 -9.84
C GLU A 88 18.40 5.23 -8.66
N GLY A 89 18.93 4.45 -7.72
CA GLY A 89 18.31 4.27 -6.43
C GLY A 89 18.37 5.63 -5.75
N GLU A 90 17.42 6.50 -6.08
CA GLU A 90 17.06 7.61 -5.22
C GLU A 90 16.69 6.96 -3.89
N ALA A 91 17.69 6.87 -3.02
CA ALA A 91 17.50 6.62 -1.62
C ALA A 91 16.66 7.79 -1.14
N TYR A 92 15.34 7.63 -1.22
CA TYR A 92 14.42 8.56 -0.61
C TYR A 92 14.88 8.66 0.85
N PRO A 93 15.19 9.87 1.35
CA PRO A 93 15.47 10.03 2.75
C PRO A 93 14.15 9.79 3.48
N TRP A 94 13.83 8.53 3.75
CA TRP A 94 12.94 8.18 4.82
C TRP A 94 13.71 8.54 6.08
N THR A 95 13.60 9.80 6.49
CA THR A 95 13.95 10.19 7.84
C THR A 95 12.87 9.58 8.72
N PRO A 96 13.17 8.59 9.57
CA PRO A 96 12.25 8.28 10.66
C PRO A 96 11.94 9.60 11.33
N GLY A 97 10.66 9.97 11.43
CA GLY A 97 10.28 11.05 12.35
C GLY A 97 10.93 10.70 13.68
N ARG A 98 11.89 11.52 14.12
CA ARG A 98 12.89 11.19 15.15
C ARG A 98 12.14 10.68 16.38
N TYR A 99 12.00 9.36 16.51
CA TYR A 99 11.26 8.78 17.61
C TYR A 99 12.22 8.78 18.80
N THR A 100 12.14 9.84 19.61
CA THR A 100 12.97 10.01 20.81
C THR A 100 12.33 9.39 22.05
N GLY A 101 11.31 8.55 21.86
CA GLY A 101 10.72 7.74 22.93
C GLY A 101 11.64 6.57 23.30
N PRO A 102 11.46 5.94 24.47
CA PRO A 102 12.13 4.68 24.76
C PRO A 102 11.85 3.67 23.64
N SER A 103 12.82 2.82 23.29
CA SER A 103 12.70 1.79 22.26
C SER A 103 11.52 0.86 22.56
N GLN A 104 10.33 1.24 22.09
CA GLN A 104 9.11 0.56 22.45
C GLN A 104 8.89 -0.55 21.42
N ARG A 105 8.71 -1.79 21.87
CA ARG A 105 8.24 -2.85 20.97
C ARG A 105 6.73 -2.77 20.91
N ARG A 106 6.15 -2.61 19.73
CA ARG A 106 4.70 -2.62 19.55
C ARG A 106 4.23 -4.05 19.29
N ARG A 107 3.38 -4.56 20.17
CA ARG A 107 2.68 -5.83 19.95
C ARG A 107 1.49 -5.60 19.04
N LEU A 108 1.39 -6.39 17.97
CA LEU A 108 0.23 -6.48 17.11
C LEU A 108 -0.40 -7.87 17.24
N THR A 109 -1.72 -7.94 17.09
CA THR A 109 -2.48 -9.19 17.13
C THR A 109 -2.99 -9.49 15.73
N LEU A 110 -2.70 -10.68 15.24
CA LEU A 110 -3.32 -11.24 14.05
C LEU A 110 -4.40 -12.21 14.49
N GLN A 111 -5.62 -11.99 14.01
CA GLN A 111 -6.72 -12.92 14.18
C GLN A 111 -6.98 -13.60 12.84
N LEU A 112 -6.97 -14.93 12.85
CA LEU A 112 -7.31 -15.75 11.70
C LEU A 112 -8.59 -16.52 12.02
N ASP A 113 -9.64 -16.24 11.25
CA ASP A 113 -10.89 -16.99 11.28
C ASP A 113 -10.70 -18.34 10.55
N ASP A 114 -11.54 -19.34 10.84
CA ASP A 114 -11.46 -20.67 10.20
C ASP A 114 -11.97 -20.60 8.75
N ASP A 115 -11.15 -20.03 7.87
CA ASP A 115 -11.48 -19.79 6.46
C ASP A 115 -10.31 -20.08 5.50
N ALA A 116 -10.52 -19.79 4.22
CA ALA A 116 -9.52 -20.04 3.17
C ALA A 116 -8.20 -19.31 3.45
N SER A 117 -8.26 -18.13 4.06
CA SER A 117 -7.07 -17.35 4.40
C SER A 117 -6.26 -17.99 5.53
N ALA A 118 -6.91 -18.55 6.55
CA ALA A 118 -6.24 -19.30 7.59
C ALA A 118 -5.53 -20.55 7.06
N SER A 119 -6.13 -21.24 6.08
CA SER A 119 -5.53 -22.39 5.41
C SER A 119 -4.23 -22.06 4.66
N LEU A 120 -4.00 -20.78 4.32
CA LEU A 120 -2.76 -20.32 3.69
C LEU A 120 -1.65 -20.02 4.72
N VAL A 121 -2.02 -19.53 5.91
CA VAL A 121 -1.08 -19.00 6.91
C VAL A 121 -0.75 -20.04 7.98
N ILE A 122 -1.75 -20.71 8.55
CA ILE A 122 -1.58 -21.61 9.71
C ILE A 122 -0.56 -22.72 9.44
N PRO A 123 -0.59 -23.46 8.30
CA PRO A 123 0.39 -24.51 8.05
C PRO A 123 1.83 -23.98 8.03
N LEU A 124 2.06 -22.79 7.48
CA LEU A 124 3.38 -22.16 7.46
C LEU A 124 3.89 -21.81 8.86
N LEU A 125 2.98 -21.47 9.77
CA LEU A 125 3.30 -21.13 11.14
C LEU A 125 3.46 -22.37 12.02
N ASP A 126 2.70 -23.44 11.76
CA ASP A 126 2.77 -24.71 12.48
C ASP A 126 4.07 -25.46 12.16
N ASP A 127 4.54 -25.39 10.92
CA ASP A 127 5.82 -25.97 10.49
C ASP A 127 7.04 -25.23 11.08
N ALA A 128 6.86 -23.99 11.57
CA ALA A 128 7.91 -23.17 12.13
C ALA A 128 8.04 -23.35 13.66
N SER A 129 9.29 -23.37 14.16
CA SER A 129 9.53 -23.27 15.60
C SER A 129 8.99 -21.95 16.17
N ASP A 130 8.68 -21.88 17.47
CA ASP A 130 8.08 -20.68 18.08
C ASP A 130 8.85 -19.38 17.80
N ARG A 131 10.19 -19.43 17.82
CA ARG A 131 11.03 -18.28 17.50
C ARG A 131 10.93 -17.89 16.02
N GLN A 132 11.00 -18.87 15.13
CA GLN A 132 10.89 -18.65 13.69
C GLN A 132 9.49 -18.19 13.29
N ARG A 133 8.44 -18.67 13.96
CA ARG A 133 7.05 -18.30 13.73
C ARG A 133 6.84 -16.79 13.85
N ILE A 134 7.41 -16.17 14.90
CA ILE A 134 7.31 -14.71 15.11
C ILE A 134 8.06 -13.96 14.00
N THR A 135 9.27 -14.40 13.66
CA THR A 135 10.08 -13.77 12.60
C THR A 135 9.42 -13.92 11.22
N LEU A 136 8.89 -15.10 10.93
CA LEU A 136 8.16 -15.40 9.71
C LEU A 136 6.92 -14.52 9.63
N LEU A 137 6.07 -14.52 10.66
CA LEU A 137 4.84 -13.75 10.67
C LEU A 137 5.10 -12.24 10.51
N ARG A 138 6.15 -11.72 11.15
CA ARG A 138 6.64 -10.36 10.91
C ARG A 138 6.98 -10.16 9.43
N SER A 139 7.77 -11.05 8.83
CA SER A 139 8.16 -10.95 7.42
C SER A 139 6.97 -11.01 6.47
N LEU A 140 5.98 -11.88 6.73
CA LEU A 140 4.78 -12.01 5.91
C LEU A 140 3.95 -10.71 5.98
N MET A 141 3.70 -10.21 7.19
CA MET A 141 2.91 -8.99 7.40
C MET A 141 3.57 -7.76 6.75
N ILE A 142 4.89 -7.59 6.91
CA ILE A 142 5.62 -6.49 6.29
C ILE A 142 5.61 -6.63 4.77
N ALA A 143 5.78 -7.83 4.20
CA ALA A 143 5.68 -8.04 2.76
C ALA A 143 4.29 -7.65 2.23
N GLY A 144 3.22 -7.92 2.96
CA GLY A 144 1.89 -7.42 2.65
C GLY A 144 1.78 -5.88 2.70
N CYS A 145 2.45 -5.23 3.66
CA CYS A 145 2.54 -3.76 3.71
C CYS A 145 3.31 -3.19 2.50
N VAL A 146 4.38 -3.85 2.08
CA VAL A 146 5.15 -3.50 0.88
C VAL A 146 4.24 -3.55 -0.36
N LEU A 147 3.46 -4.62 -0.50
CA LEU A 147 2.49 -4.74 -1.60
C LEU A 147 1.42 -3.64 -1.54
N HIS A 148 0.94 -3.29 -0.34
CA HIS A 148 -0.04 -2.21 -0.16
C HIS A 148 0.51 -0.84 -0.58
N GLU A 149 1.79 -0.57 -0.30
CA GLU A 149 2.45 0.66 -0.76
C GLU A 149 2.67 0.70 -2.27
N LEU A 150 2.92 -0.47 -2.88
CA LEU A 150 3.01 -0.59 -4.33
C LEU A 150 1.65 -0.32 -4.98
N GLU A 151 0.60 -1.00 -4.50
CA GLU A 151 -0.77 -0.73 -4.85
C GLU A 151 -1.75 -1.19 -3.74
N PRO A 152 -2.70 -0.33 -3.29
CA PRO A 152 -3.53 -0.63 -2.10
C PRO A 152 -4.47 -1.84 -2.22
N ARG A 153 -4.92 -2.20 -3.43
CA ARG A 153 -5.81 -3.33 -3.68
C ARG A 153 -5.05 -4.65 -3.77
N PHE A 154 -3.75 -4.64 -4.00
CA PHE A 154 -2.96 -5.82 -4.32
C PHE A 154 -2.97 -6.87 -3.19
N PRO A 155 -2.76 -6.51 -1.90
CA PRO A 155 -2.92 -7.47 -0.81
C PRO A 155 -4.32 -8.07 -0.73
N ARG A 156 -5.36 -7.25 -0.94
CA ARG A 156 -6.77 -7.68 -0.91
C ARG A 156 -7.09 -8.62 -2.07
N LEU A 157 -6.54 -8.35 -3.24
CA LEU A 157 -6.68 -9.22 -4.40
C LEU A 157 -6.08 -10.59 -4.09
N LEU A 158 -4.83 -10.64 -3.63
CA LEU A 158 -4.17 -11.91 -3.29
C LEU A 158 -4.89 -12.68 -2.18
N SER A 159 -5.46 -11.99 -1.18
CA SER A 159 -6.16 -12.65 -0.07
C SER A 159 -7.56 -13.15 -0.41
N SER A 160 -8.20 -12.59 -1.44
CA SER A 160 -9.57 -12.93 -1.86
C SER A 160 -9.64 -13.85 -3.07
N MET A 161 -8.50 -14.11 -3.74
CA MET A 161 -8.45 -15.02 -4.87
C MET A 161 -8.73 -16.47 -4.44
N PRO A 162 -9.63 -17.19 -5.14
CA PRO A 162 -9.89 -18.60 -4.86
C PRO A 162 -8.66 -19.46 -5.20
N GLU A 163 -7.96 -19.11 -6.29
CA GLU A 163 -6.70 -19.72 -6.71
C GLU A 163 -5.62 -18.64 -6.75
N PRO A 164 -4.83 -18.49 -5.66
CA PRO A 164 -3.74 -17.53 -5.65
C PRO A 164 -2.64 -17.93 -6.64
N PRO A 165 -1.85 -16.96 -7.15
CA PRO A 165 -0.73 -17.27 -8.03
C PRO A 165 0.25 -18.23 -7.34
N VAL A 166 0.66 -19.27 -8.06
CA VAL A 166 1.61 -20.28 -7.56
C VAL A 166 3.01 -20.14 -8.18
N THR A 167 3.17 -19.27 -9.18
CA THR A 167 4.45 -19.00 -9.85
C THR A 167 4.79 -17.52 -9.84
N LEU A 168 6.09 -17.21 -9.92
CA LEU A 168 6.59 -15.84 -10.02
C LEU A 168 6.09 -15.12 -11.28
N ASP A 169 5.84 -15.85 -12.37
CA ASP A 169 5.33 -15.29 -13.62
C ASP A 169 3.85 -14.92 -13.52
N ALA A 170 3.02 -15.78 -12.93
CA ALA A 170 1.62 -15.46 -12.67
C ALA A 170 1.50 -14.24 -11.75
N LEU A 171 2.36 -14.16 -10.71
CA LEU A 171 2.43 -13.00 -9.83
C LEU A 171 2.84 -11.72 -10.58
N GLN A 172 3.86 -11.80 -11.46
CA GLN A 172 4.29 -10.67 -12.28
C GLN A 172 3.20 -10.18 -13.24
N GLN A 173 2.49 -11.11 -13.88
CA GLN A 173 1.38 -10.79 -14.78
C GLN A 173 0.25 -10.09 -14.05
N LEU A 174 -0.13 -10.59 -12.87
CA LEU A 174 -1.15 -9.99 -12.01
C LEU A 174 -0.74 -8.58 -11.59
N ALA A 175 0.48 -8.39 -11.09
CA ALA A 175 0.99 -7.08 -10.71
C ALA A 175 0.96 -6.09 -11.90
N THR A 176 1.39 -6.54 -13.08
CA THR A 176 1.40 -5.72 -14.29
C THR A 176 -0.02 -5.34 -14.75
N GLY A 177 -0.97 -6.27 -14.67
CA GLY A 177 -2.37 -6.02 -15.04
C GLY A 177 -3.02 -5.00 -14.11
N LEU A 178 -2.83 -5.17 -12.80
CA LEU A 178 -3.40 -4.30 -11.78
C LEU A 178 -2.84 -2.86 -11.86
N LEU A 179 -1.55 -2.72 -12.19
CA LEU A 179 -0.92 -1.41 -12.40
C LEU A 179 -1.35 -0.73 -13.71
N LYS A 180 -1.68 -1.51 -14.75
CA LYS A 180 -2.27 -0.97 -15.97
C LYS A 180 -3.68 -0.45 -15.71
N GLU A 181 -4.46 -1.16 -14.90
CA GLU A 181 -5.83 -0.75 -14.56
C GLU A 181 -5.86 0.52 -13.70
N SER A 182 -4.91 0.69 -12.77
CA SER A 182 -4.82 1.92 -11.96
C SER A 182 -4.49 3.16 -12.80
N LEU A 183 -3.71 3.01 -13.88
CA LEU A 183 -3.41 4.10 -14.83
C LEU A 183 -4.61 4.50 -15.69
N ILE A 184 -5.52 3.56 -15.97
CA ILE A 184 -6.74 3.83 -16.76
C ILE A 184 -7.81 4.55 -15.91
N ASN A 185 -7.77 4.37 -14.58
CA ASN A 185 -8.76 4.90 -13.64
C ASN A 185 -8.40 6.28 -13.05
N ILE A 186 -7.48 7.03 -13.67
CA ILE A 186 -7.29 8.44 -13.32
C ILE A 186 -8.48 9.22 -13.90
N PRO A 187 -9.42 9.74 -13.08
CA PRO A 187 -10.40 10.67 -13.62
C PRO A 187 -9.63 11.91 -14.07
N ASP A 188 -9.79 12.26 -15.34
CA ASP A 188 -9.29 13.48 -15.96
C ASP A 188 -10.02 14.69 -15.34
N SER A 189 -9.68 15.02 -14.09
CA SER A 189 -10.19 16.19 -13.42
C SER A 189 -9.30 17.39 -13.79
N GLY A 190 -9.68 18.05 -14.89
CA GLY A 190 -9.51 19.50 -15.00
C GLY A 190 -8.74 20.06 -16.19
N GLN A 191 -9.07 19.67 -17.42
CA GLN A 191 -8.81 20.54 -18.59
C GLN A 191 -9.94 20.47 -19.62
N ARG A 192 -11.11 21.06 -19.32
CA ARG A 192 -12.05 21.54 -20.35
C ARG A 192 -12.95 22.66 -19.82
N GLU A 193 -12.39 23.85 -19.62
CA GLU A 193 -13.13 25.10 -19.87
C GLU A 193 -12.14 26.13 -20.43
N ALA A 194 -11.77 25.94 -21.70
CA ALA A 194 -11.25 27.02 -22.52
C ALA A 194 -11.82 26.86 -23.93
N SER A 195 -12.52 27.91 -24.33
CA SER A 195 -12.80 28.31 -25.71
C SER A 195 -14.03 27.70 -26.38
N GLN A 196 -15.12 28.47 -26.39
CA GLN A 196 -15.71 28.96 -27.64
C GLN A 196 -16.70 30.10 -27.39
N GLN A 197 -16.24 31.34 -27.59
CA GLN A 197 -16.91 32.33 -28.43
C GLN A 197 -15.92 33.49 -28.69
N GLU A 198 -15.29 33.44 -29.85
CA GLU A 198 -14.69 34.61 -30.50
C GLU A 198 -15.82 35.46 -31.09
N GLU A 199 -15.79 36.78 -30.86
CA GLU A 199 -15.89 37.79 -31.92
C GLU A 199 -15.85 39.22 -31.31
N GLY A 200 -15.04 40.11 -31.91
CA GLY A 200 -15.29 41.55 -31.83
C GLY A 200 -14.23 42.42 -31.15
N ARG A 201 -13.22 42.86 -31.92
CA ARG A 201 -12.33 44.01 -31.67
C ARG A 201 -13.09 45.29 -31.25
N GLY A 202 -12.53 46.06 -30.31
CA GLY A 202 -12.77 47.52 -30.23
C GLY A 202 -12.59 48.19 -28.86
N THR A 203 -11.40 48.79 -28.65
CA THR A 203 -11.11 50.10 -28.00
C THR A 203 -11.92 50.64 -26.80
N GLU A 204 -11.17 51.00 -25.74
CA GLU A 204 -11.33 52.16 -24.81
C GLU A 204 -12.61 52.21 -23.93
N SER A 205 -12.57 52.27 -22.60
CA SER A 205 -12.06 53.39 -21.78
C SER A 205 -12.42 53.15 -20.30
N HIS A 206 -11.78 53.92 -19.41
CA HIS A 206 -11.80 53.83 -17.95
C HIS A 206 -13.14 54.20 -17.26
N PRO A 207 -13.27 53.96 -15.93
CA PRO A 207 -14.52 53.80 -15.20
C PRO A 207 -15.09 55.12 -14.63
N GLY A 208 -16.41 55.18 -14.48
CA GLY A 208 -17.13 56.17 -13.67
C GLY A 208 -18.34 55.47 -13.03
N SER A 209 -18.37 55.33 -11.71
CA SER A 209 -18.86 56.33 -10.74
C SER A 209 -20.33 56.09 -10.37
N ASP A 210 -20.49 55.56 -9.16
CA ASP A 210 -21.36 56.07 -8.11
C ASP A 210 -22.90 55.96 -8.15
N THR A 211 -23.39 55.54 -6.97
CA THR A 211 -24.69 55.86 -6.35
C THR A 211 -25.91 55.16 -6.97
N SER A 212 -26.97 54.76 -6.27
CA SER A 212 -27.38 54.86 -4.88
C SER A 212 -28.74 54.14 -4.79
N VAL A 213 -28.94 53.35 -3.73
CA VAL A 213 -30.20 53.24 -2.95
C VAL A 213 -31.48 52.80 -3.68
N ALA A 214 -32.05 51.67 -3.23
CA ALA A 214 -33.44 51.58 -2.73
C ALA A 214 -33.71 50.12 -2.31
N ARG A 215 -33.60 49.82 -1.01
CA ARG A 215 -34.71 49.70 -0.05
C ARG A 215 -35.66 48.51 -0.28
N LYS A 216 -35.78 47.74 0.82
CA LYS A 216 -36.97 47.02 1.31
C LYS A 216 -37.42 45.79 0.51
N ASN A 217 -37.33 44.62 1.14
CA ASN A 217 -38.44 44.17 1.98
C ASN A 217 -38.01 43.14 3.03
N MET A 218 -38.52 43.35 4.24
CA MET A 218 -38.24 42.58 5.46
C MET A 218 -39.18 41.38 5.60
N LYS A 219 -38.66 40.38 6.32
CA LYS A 219 -39.29 39.60 7.41
C LYS A 219 -40.33 38.51 7.10
N LYS A 220 -39.99 37.35 7.69
CA LYS A 220 -40.81 36.30 8.34
C LYS A 220 -41.56 35.39 7.36
N PHE A 221 -41.66 34.08 7.55
CA PHE A 221 -41.90 33.23 8.72
C PHE A 221 -41.30 31.82 8.40
N PHE A 222 -40.92 30.89 9.27
CA PHE A 222 -41.04 30.58 10.70
C PHE A 222 -39.71 30.01 11.20
#